data_AF-A0A0D0AQ33-F1
#
_entry.id   AF-A0A0D0AQ33-F1
#
_cell.length_a   1.000
_cell.length_b   1.000
_cell.length_c   1.000
_cell.angle_alpha   90.00
_cell.angle_beta   90.00
_cell.angle_gamma   90.00
#
_symmetry.space_group_name_H-M   'P 1'
#
loop_
_entity.id
_entity.type
_entity.pdbx_description
1 polymer ?
#
loop_
_entity_poly.entity_id
_entity_poly.type
_entity_poly.pdbx_seq_one_letter_code
_entity_poly.pdbx_strand_id
1 'polypeptide(L)' 'MCHRQVQCARHGCGHDEPIGGDAKVDCQSSQCRYSAAHPRGCPICPSTCVQYMGRAQTIVVRSGDPLCFHCARQNA' A
#
# COMPACT_ATOMS: atom_id res chain seq x y z
N MET A 1 -11.89 0.35 4.00
CA MET A 1 -11.04 1.34 4.71
C MET A 1 -9.91 1.78 3.80
N CYS A 2 -9.44 3.03 3.92
CA CYS A 2 -8.30 3.52 3.16
C CYS A 2 -7.07 2.66 3.46
N HIS A 3 -6.16 2.50 2.50
CA HIS A 3 -4.94 1.73 2.70
C HIS A 3 -3.78 2.37 1.93
N ARG A 4 -2.56 1.96 2.28
CA ARG A 4 -1.36 2.32 1.52
C ARG A 4 -1.18 1.33 0.39
N GLN A 5 -0.89 1.82 -0.80
CA GLN A 5 -0.48 1.04 -1.94
C GLN A 5 1.02 1.26 -2.15
N VAL A 6 1.78 0.16 -2.13
CA VAL A 6 3.24 0.16 -2.26
C VAL A 6 3.60 -0.37 -3.64
N GLN A 7 4.36 0.40 -4.40
CA GLN A 7 4.81 -0.03 -5.73
C GLN A 7 6.04 -0.92 -5.61
N CYS A 8 5.99 -2.08 -6.27
CA CYS A 8 7.08 -3.03 -6.33
C CYS A 8 7.47 -3.37 -7.78
N ALA A 9 8.71 -3.83 -7.94
CA ALA A 9 9.15 -4.54 -9.13
C ALA A 9 9.18 -6.05 -8.85
N ARG A 10 8.68 -6.83 -9.81
CA ARG A 10 8.82 -8.29 -9.86
C ARG A 10 10.11 -8.65 -10.59
N HIS A 11 10.98 -9.40 -9.93
CA HIS A 11 12.20 -9.94 -10.50
C HIS A 11 11.99 -11.31 -11.14
N GLY A 12 12.92 -11.73 -12.01
CA GLY A 12 12.85 -13.03 -12.69
C GLY A 12 12.89 -14.22 -11.72
N CYS A 13 13.43 -14.03 -10.52
CA CYS A 13 13.39 -15.01 -9.43
C CYS A 13 12.04 -15.08 -8.69
N GLY A 14 11.03 -14.32 -9.11
CA GLY A 14 9.68 -14.31 -8.53
C GLY A 14 9.49 -13.39 -7.32
N HIS A 15 10.57 -12.84 -6.77
CA HIS A 15 10.53 -11.90 -5.64
C HIS A 15 10.02 -10.51 -6.07
N ASP A 16 9.23 -9.89 -5.19
CA ASP A 16 8.78 -8.50 -5.31
C ASP A 16 9.62 -7.61 -4.39
N GLU A 17 10.29 -6.59 -4.95
CA GLU A 17 11.05 -5.60 -4.16
C GLU A 17 10.40 -4.21 -4.29
N PRO A 18 10.23 -3.46 -3.18
CA PRO A 18 9.72 -2.09 -3.23
C PRO A 18 10.67 -1.20 -4.04
N ILE A 19 10.15 -0.53 -5.07
CA ILE A 19 10.95 0.34 -5.94
C ILE A 19 10.72 1.83 -5.71
N GLY A 20 9.85 2.17 -4.76
CA GLY A 20 9.58 3.54 -4.33
C GLY A 20 8.12 3.94 -4.55
N GLY A 21 7.70 5.00 -3.87
CA GLY A 21 6.33 5.51 -3.89
C GLY A 21 5.37 4.73 -2.99
N ASP A 22 4.79 5.42 -2.02
CA ASP A 22 3.59 4.97 -1.35
C ASP A 22 2.43 5.92 -1.65
N ALA A 23 1.29 5.36 -2.04
CA ALA A 23 0.09 6.13 -2.32
C ALA A 23 -1.01 5.73 -1.34
N LYS A 24 -1.79 6.71 -0.88
CA LYS A 24 -3.03 6.42 -0.16
C LYS A 24 -4.12 6.10 -1.18
N VAL A 25 -4.69 4.91 -1.09
CA VAL A 25 -5.92 4.56 -1.80
C VAL A 25 -7.10 4.94 -0.92
N ASP A 26 -7.87 5.90 -1.39
CA ASP A 26 -9.05 6.39 -0.71
C ASP A 26 -10.21 5.39 -0.84
N CYS A 27 -10.86 5.06 0.28
CA CYS A 27 -11.97 4.10 0.27
C CYS A 27 -13.35 4.74 0.10
N GLN A 28 -13.44 6.05 -0.09
CA GLN A 28 -14.68 6.79 -0.35
C GLN A 28 -15.78 6.59 0.70
N SER A 29 -15.41 6.25 1.93
CA SER A 29 -16.36 6.00 3.03
C SER A 29 -16.44 7.21 3.95
N SER A 30 -17.66 7.63 4.29
CA SER A 30 -17.90 8.67 5.30
C SER A 30 -17.60 8.20 6.73
N GLN A 31 -17.48 6.89 6.95
CA GLN A 31 -17.14 6.29 8.25
C GLN A 31 -15.64 5.98 8.40
N CYS A 32 -14.80 6.39 7.46
CA CYS A 32 -13.35 6.19 7.54
C CYS A 32 -12.65 7.52 7.75
N ARG A 33 -11.98 7.71 8.89
CA ARG A 33 -11.30 8.97 9.24
C ARG A 33 -10.31 9.47 8.18
N TYR A 34 -9.71 8.56 7.42
CA TYR A 34 -8.69 8.87 6.41
C TYR A 34 -9.26 9.11 5.01
N SER A 35 -10.57 8.90 4.83
CA SER A 35 -11.26 9.06 3.55
C SER A 35 -11.55 10.52 3.27
N ALA A 36 -11.42 10.95 2.01
CA ALA A 36 -11.83 12.28 1.56
C ALA A 36 -13.35 12.51 1.73
N ALA A 37 -14.13 11.43 1.74
CA ALA A 37 -15.58 11.48 1.99
C ALA A 37 -15.95 11.64 3.48
N HIS A 38 -14.98 11.61 4.39
CA HIS A 38 -15.26 11.78 5.82
C HIS A 38 -15.59 13.25 6.15
N PRO A 39 -16.71 13.52 6.84
CA PRO A 39 -17.11 14.88 7.17
C PRO A 39 -16.09 15.56 8.10
N ARG A 40 -15.79 16.83 7.83
CA ARG A 40 -15.00 17.66 8.75
C ARG A 40 -15.81 17.89 10.02
N GLY A 41 -15.18 17.72 11.19
CA GLY A 41 -15.85 17.92 12.49
C GLY A 41 -16.79 16.79 12.90
N CYS A 42 -16.53 15.55 12.48
CA CYS A 42 -17.34 14.39 12.90
C CYS A 42 -17.43 14.30 14.44
N PRO A 43 -18.63 14.43 15.04
CA PRO A 43 -18.81 14.70 16.47
C PRO A 43 -18.44 13.50 17.37
N ILE A 44 -18.55 12.29 16.84
CA ILE A 44 -18.27 11.03 17.54
C ILE A 44 -17.28 10.17 16.75
N CYS A 45 -16.34 10.82 16.06
CA CYS A 45 -15.37 10.15 15.19
C CYS A 45 -14.61 9.02 15.90
N PRO A 46 -14.03 9.22 17.11
CA PRO A 46 -13.19 8.19 17.75
C PRO A 46 -13.94 6.90 18.09
N SER A 47 -15.27 6.97 18.30
CA SER A 47 -16.08 5.82 18.74
C SER A 47 -16.84 5.13 17.62
N THR A 48 -17.10 5.81 16.50
CA THR A 48 -17.96 5.26 15.42
C THR A 48 -17.25 5.07 14.09
N CYS A 49 -16.13 5.77 13.86
CA CYS A 49 -15.43 5.73 12.59
C CYS A 49 -14.19 4.86 12.68
N VAL A 50 -13.80 4.26 11.56
CA VAL A 50 -12.54 3.52 11.44
C VAL A 50 -11.37 4.48 11.71
N GLN A 51 -10.61 4.20 12.78
CA GLN A 51 -9.50 5.02 13.25
C GLN A 51 -8.14 4.62 12.68
N TYR A 52 -8.07 3.54 11.90
CA TYR A 52 -6.85 3.00 11.32
C TYR A 52 -6.95 2.86 9.80
N MET A 53 -5.78 2.84 9.15
CA MET A 53 -5.70 2.40 7.76
C MET A 53 -5.78 0.88 7.69
N GLY A 54 -6.26 0.37 6.56
CA GLY A 54 -6.16 -1.05 6.24
C GLY A 54 -4.74 -1.49 5.97
N ARG A 55 -4.59 -2.81 5.79
CA ARG A 55 -3.31 -3.42 5.42
C ARG A 55 -2.75 -2.78 4.15
N ALA A 56 -1.46 -2.51 4.15
CA ALA A 56 -0.77 -2.07 2.95
C ALA A 56 -0.93 -3.15 1.86
N GLN A 57 -1.19 -2.71 0.64
CA GLN A 57 -1.32 -3.56 -0.52
C GLN A 57 -0.15 -3.34 -1.46
N THR A 58 0.42 -4.42 -1.96
CA THR A 58 1.50 -4.38 -2.93
C THR A 58 0.91 -4.37 -4.34
N ILE A 59 1.44 -3.49 -5.20
CA ILE A 59 1.16 -3.51 -6.63
C ILE A 59 2.47 -3.65 -7.40
N VAL A 60 2.53 -4.62 -8.31
CA VAL A 60 3.64 -4.77 -9.22
C VAL A 60 3.45 -3.78 -10.37
N VAL A 61 4.35 -2.80 -10.48
CA VAL A 61 4.31 -1.78 -11.54
C VAL A 61 5.40 -1.98 -12.60
N ARG A 62 6.37 -2.84 -12.30
CA ARG A 62 7.44 -3.25 -13.22
C ARG A 62 7.71 -4.73 -13.04
N SER A 63 8.03 -5.41 -14.12
CA SER A 63 8.49 -6.80 -14.11
C SER A 63 9.68 -6.92 -15.04
N GLY A 64 10.66 -7.76 -14.69
CA GLY A 64 11.81 -7.99 -15.56
C GLY A 64 12.61 -9.23 -15.20
N ASP A 65 13.52 -9.59 -16.09
CA ASP A 65 14.34 -10.79 -16.02
C ASP A 65 15.44 -10.82 -14.93
N PRO A 66 16.07 -9.70 -14.50
CA PRO A 66 17.17 -9.79 -13.55
C PRO A 66 16.70 -10.33 -12.20
N LEU A 67 17.57 -11.13 -11.57
CA LEU A 67 17.39 -11.60 -10.20
C LEU A 67 17.35 -10.41 -9.22
N CYS A 68 16.65 -10.57 -8.10
CA CYS A 68 16.71 -9.59 -7.02
C CYS A 68 18.10 -9.56 -6.38
N PHE A 69 18.42 -8.49 -5.63
CA PHE A 69 19.73 -8.32 -5.00
C PHE A 69 20.14 -9.53 -4.14
N HIS A 70 19.17 -10.09 -3.40
CA HIS A 70 19.39 -11.25 -2.55
C HIS A 70 19.70 -12.53 -3.34
N CYS A 71 18.98 -12.80 -4.43
CA CYS A 71 19.20 -13.97 -5.26
C CYS A 71 20.47 -13.85 -6.09
N ALA A 72 20.77 -12.65 -6.61
CA ALA A 72 22.00 -12.40 -7.35
C ALA A 72 23.24 -12.67 -6.48
N ARG A 73 23.22 -12.31 -5.20
CA ARG A 73 24.33 -12.57 -4.26
C ARG A 73 24.47 -14.01 -3.81
N GLN A 74 23.41 -14.82 -3.87
CA GLN A 74 23.44 -16.24 -3.52
C GLN A 74 23.94 -17.14 -4.65
N ASN A 75 23.95 -16.63 -5.88
CA ASN A 75 24.37 -17.36 -7.08
C ASN A 75 25.67 -16.80 -7.68
N ALA A 76 26.40 -15.97 -6.92
CA ALA A 76 27.69 -15.39 -7.28
C ALA A 76 28.82 -16.14 -6.55
#